data_AF-A0A1J3INM0-F1
#
_entry.id   AF-A0A1J3INM0-F1
#
_cell.length_a   1.000
_cell.length_b   1.000
_cell.length_c   1.000
_cell.angle_alpha   90.00
_cell.angle_beta   90.00
_cell.angle_gamma   90.00
#
_symmetry.space_group_name_H-M   'P 1'
#
loop_
_entity.id
_entity.type
_entity.pdbx_description
1 polymer ?
#
loop_
_entity_poly.entity_id
_entity_poly.type
_entity_poly.pdbx_seq_one_letter_code
_entity_poly.pdbx_strand_id
1 'polypeptide(L)'
;NEDKKEKIIGRNFNTDNYEDIFRSVEYLTRLKSKEIVEDFMDRPIKPLPASTTLQDLCSSPTKKCALLLTPAGKTDRTAHDYLKEVAVGFINEYLFFEVELECNSELETLAKKSALLVYHPRTSQYVALKAKLSKTTFQKFLKANLADSKKL
;
A
#
# COMPACT_ATOMS: atom_id res chain seq x y z
N ASN A 1 22.39 16.10 -30.20
CA ASN A 1 22.86 17.13 -29.25
C ASN A 1 21.67 18.01 -28.93
N GLU A 2 20.84 17.67 -27.94
CA GLU A 2 21.12 17.89 -26.49
C GLU A 2 21.53 19.36 -26.30
N ASP A 3 20.76 20.24 -25.68
CA ASP A 3 20.06 20.16 -24.39
C ASP A 3 18.88 21.16 -24.37
N LYS A 4 17.69 20.71 -23.99
CA LYS A 4 16.64 21.62 -23.48
C LYS A 4 16.81 21.70 -21.97
N LYS A 5 17.56 22.71 -21.51
CA LYS A 5 17.63 23.08 -20.09
C LYS A 5 16.25 23.52 -19.61
N GLU A 6 15.63 22.71 -18.76
CA GLU A 6 14.47 23.08 -17.98
C GLU A 6 14.81 24.28 -17.08
N LYS A 7 14.04 25.35 -17.27
CA LYS A 7 14.18 26.61 -16.55
C LYS A 7 13.49 26.46 -15.20
N ILE A 8 14.23 26.01 -14.19
CA ILE A 8 13.78 26.09 -12.80
C ILE A 8 13.69 27.57 -12.44
N ILE A 9 12.47 28.07 -12.27
CA ILE A 9 12.20 29.43 -11.79
C ILE A 9 12.65 29.48 -10.32
N GLY A 10 13.89 29.89 -10.09
CA GLY A 10 14.38 30.26 -8.76
C GLY A 10 13.67 31.53 -8.29
N ARG A 11 12.65 31.38 -7.44
CA ARG A 11 12.20 32.48 -6.58
C ARG A 11 13.11 32.48 -5.35
N ASN A 12 13.72 33.63 -5.06
CA ASN A 12 14.42 33.87 -3.80
C ASN A 12 13.44 33.68 -2.65
N PHE A 13 13.56 32.55 -1.94
CA PHE A 13 12.83 32.32 -0.70
C PHE A 13 13.54 33.10 0.41
N ASN A 14 12.86 34.11 0.95
CA ASN A 14 13.35 34.86 2.08
C ASN A 14 13.01 34.08 3.36
N THR A 15 14.02 33.57 4.06
CA THR A 15 13.88 32.66 5.22
C THR A 15 13.35 33.33 6.49
N ASP A 16 13.17 34.65 6.47
CA ASP A 16 12.72 35.42 7.63
C ASP A 16 11.19 35.57 7.73
N ASN A 17 10.46 35.02 6.76
CA ASN A 17 8.99 35.12 6.71
C ASN A 17 8.36 33.74 6.94
N TYR A 18 7.84 33.53 8.15
CA TYR A 18 7.23 32.25 8.57
C TYR A 18 6.06 31.81 7.65
N GLU A 19 5.32 32.74 7.06
CA GLU A 19 4.24 32.41 6.12
C GLU A 19 4.74 31.81 4.79
N ASP A 20 5.88 32.26 4.28
CA ASP A 20 6.46 31.74 3.03
C ASP A 20 7.06 30.34 3.23
N ILE A 21 7.63 30.07 4.41
CA ILE A 21 8.06 28.73 4.80
C ILE A 21 6.84 27.80 4.90
N PHE A 22 5.76 28.24 5.55
CA PHE A 22 4.55 27.42 5.72
C PHE A 22 3.90 27.07 4.37
N ARG A 23 3.79 28.04 3.45
CA ARG A 23 3.30 27.81 2.09
C ARG A 23 4.20 26.88 1.30
N SER A 24 5.51 26.97 1.49
CA SER A 24 6.48 26.07 0.84
C SER A 24 6.36 24.64 1.35
N VAL A 25 6.20 24.45 2.66
CA VAL A 25 5.96 23.13 3.27
C VAL A 25 4.63 22.55 2.80
N GLU A 26 3.55 23.33 2.77
CA GLU A 26 2.24 22.88 2.30
C GLU A 26 2.26 22.51 0.80
N TYR A 27 2.99 23.29 -0.01
CA TYR A 27 3.19 23.01 -1.43
C TYR A 27 4.04 21.75 -1.66
N LEU A 28 5.16 21.60 -0.95
CA LEU A 28 5.99 20.39 -1.01
C LEU A 28 5.24 19.15 -0.49
N THR A 29 4.38 19.32 0.52
CA THR A 29 3.50 18.25 1.01
C THR A 29 2.50 17.87 -0.07
N ARG A 30 1.84 18.83 -0.74
CA ARG A 30 0.94 18.56 -1.86
C ARG A 30 1.64 17.90 -3.05
N LEU A 31 2.86 18.30 -3.39
CA LEU A 31 3.64 17.69 -4.46
C LEU A 31 4.02 16.25 -4.12
N LYS A 32 4.55 16.01 -2.92
CA LYS A 32 4.81 14.65 -2.43
C LYS A 32 3.53 13.81 -2.42
N SER A 33 2.40 14.35 -1.99
CA SER A 33 1.11 13.65 -2.04
C SER A 33 0.71 13.29 -3.47
N LYS A 34 0.95 14.17 -4.45
CA LYS A 34 0.67 13.89 -5.86
C LYS A 34 1.59 12.82 -6.43
N GLU A 35 2.90 12.92 -6.21
CA GLU A 35 3.86 11.89 -6.64
C GLU A 35 3.58 10.53 -5.99
N ILE A 36 3.23 10.50 -4.70
CA ILE A 36 2.86 9.25 -3.99
C ILE A 36 1.57 8.66 -4.56
N VAL A 37 0.60 9.50 -4.93
CA VAL A 37 -0.64 9.04 -5.56
C VAL A 37 -0.36 8.55 -6.98
N GLU A 38 0.45 9.24 -7.77
CA GLU A 38 0.82 8.80 -9.12
C GLU A 38 1.64 7.51 -9.11
N ASP A 39 2.66 7.39 -8.24
CA ASP A 39 3.44 6.16 -8.06
C ASP A 39 2.56 4.97 -7.60
N PHE A 40 1.56 5.23 -6.74
CA PHE A 40 0.57 4.22 -6.39
C PHE A 40 -0.38 3.87 -7.54
N MET A 41 -0.82 4.83 -8.34
CA MET A 41 -1.67 4.55 -9.51
C MET A 41 -0.95 3.66 -10.52
N ASP A 42 0.37 3.85 -10.67
CA ASP A 42 1.21 3.00 -11.52
C ASP A 42 1.46 1.61 -10.90
N ARG A 43 1.79 1.56 -9.61
CA ARG A 43 2.09 0.32 -8.87
C ARG A 43 1.41 0.26 -7.50
N PRO A 44 0.11 -0.06 -7.46
CA PRO A 44 -0.67 -0.01 -6.23
C PRO A 44 -0.33 -1.17 -5.28
N ILE A 45 0.18 -2.27 -5.83
CA ILE A 45 0.60 -3.47 -5.09
C ILE A 45 2.13 -3.54 -5.15
N LYS A 46 2.78 -3.57 -4.00
CA LYS A 46 4.24 -3.65 -3.90
C LYS A 46 4.69 -5.08 -3.61
N PRO A 47 5.68 -5.64 -4.33
CA PRO A 47 6.24 -6.94 -3.96
C PRO A 47 6.97 -6.84 -2.63
N LEU A 48 6.79 -7.82 -1.75
CA LEU A 48 7.48 -7.89 -0.46
C LEU A 48 8.86 -8.53 -0.62
N PRO A 49 9.97 -7.83 -0.30
CA PRO A 49 11.27 -8.46 -0.22
C PRO A 49 11.33 -9.54 0.89
N ALA A 50 11.90 -10.70 0.56
CA ALA A 50 11.89 -11.92 1.37
C ALA A 50 12.48 -11.79 2.79
N SER A 51 13.29 -10.75 3.05
CA SER A 51 13.94 -10.52 4.34
C SER A 51 13.13 -9.63 5.32
N THR A 52 11.95 -9.15 4.93
CA THR A 52 11.20 -8.15 5.71
C THR A 52 10.07 -8.80 6.49
N THR A 53 9.97 -8.50 7.78
CA THR A 53 8.86 -8.98 8.61
C THR A 53 7.58 -8.18 8.31
N LEU A 54 6.41 -8.80 8.51
CA LEU A 54 5.13 -8.11 8.33
C LEU A 54 5.00 -6.90 9.26
N GLN A 55 5.60 -6.97 10.44
CA GLN A 55 5.55 -5.91 11.43
C GLN A 55 6.36 -4.68 10.99
N ASP A 56 7.53 -4.89 10.38
CA ASP A 56 8.34 -3.82 9.80
C ASP A 56 7.66 -3.19 8.59
N LEU A 57 7.05 -4.02 7.74
CA LEU A 57 6.36 -3.58 6.53
C LEU A 57 5.08 -2.78 6.83
N CYS A 58 4.36 -3.19 7.87
CA CYS A 58 3.11 -2.60 8.31
C CYS A 58 3.28 -1.61 9.47
N SER A 59 4.49 -1.09 9.65
CA SER A 59 4.87 -0.20 10.76
C SER A 59 4.11 1.14 10.79
N SER A 60 3.37 1.49 9.73
CA SER A 60 2.50 2.67 9.73
C SER A 60 1.29 2.46 10.66
N PRO A 61 1.16 3.22 11.78
CA PRO A 61 0.09 3.01 12.76
C PRO A 61 -1.30 3.44 12.28
N THR A 62 -1.37 4.10 11.12
CA THR A 62 -2.60 4.67 10.54
C THR A 62 -3.20 3.82 9.43
N LYS A 63 -2.42 2.96 8.78
CA LYS A 63 -2.89 2.12 7.68
C LYS A 63 -2.76 0.64 8.02
N LYS A 64 -3.71 -0.15 7.52
CA LYS A 64 -3.62 -1.61 7.57
C LYS A 64 -2.86 -2.12 6.37
N CYS A 65 -2.43 -3.37 6.41
CA CYS A 65 -1.86 -4.00 5.22
C CYS A 65 -2.84 -5.01 4.65
N ALA A 66 -3.06 -4.94 3.35
CA ALA A 66 -3.70 -5.99 2.57
C ALA A 66 -2.61 -6.77 1.84
N LEU A 67 -2.49 -8.06 2.14
CA LEU A 67 -1.45 -8.94 1.64
C LEU A 67 -2.07 -9.96 0.69
N LEU A 68 -1.71 -9.92 -0.58
CA LEU A 68 -2.00 -10.99 -1.53
C LEU A 68 -0.89 -12.02 -1.45
N LEU A 69 -1.17 -13.19 -0.88
CA LEU A 69 -0.25 -14.31 -0.89
C LEU A 69 -0.36 -15.02 -2.23
N THR A 70 0.78 -15.35 -2.83
CA THR A 70 0.88 -16.15 -4.04
C THR A 70 1.91 -17.28 -3.86
N PRO A 71 1.74 -18.45 -4.48
CA PRO A 71 2.77 -19.49 -4.50
C PRO A 71 4.02 -18.97 -5.24
N ALA A 72 5.23 -19.38 -4.87
CA ALA A 72 6.41 -18.78 -5.51
C ALA A 72 6.51 -19.13 -6.99
N GLY A 73 7.07 -18.19 -7.75
CA GLY A 73 7.14 -18.28 -9.19
C GLY A 73 5.78 -18.30 -9.89
N LYS A 74 4.67 -18.10 -9.16
CA LYS A 74 3.30 -18.11 -9.69
C LYS A 74 2.51 -16.90 -9.21
N THR A 75 2.65 -15.79 -9.93
CA THR A 75 1.71 -14.67 -9.82
C THR A 75 0.33 -15.10 -10.30
N ASP A 76 -0.64 -15.12 -9.40
CA ASP A 76 -2.05 -15.26 -9.76
C ASP A 76 -2.54 -13.93 -10.35
N ARG A 77 -2.33 -13.78 -11.67
CA ARG A 77 -2.65 -12.54 -12.41
C ARG A 77 -4.08 -12.09 -12.17
N THR A 78 -5.03 -13.03 -12.11
CA THR A 78 -6.44 -12.72 -11.89
C THR A 78 -6.69 -12.16 -10.50
N ALA A 79 -6.13 -12.77 -9.45
CA ALA A 79 -6.24 -12.25 -8.10
C ALA A 79 -5.53 -10.90 -7.94
N HIS A 80 -4.37 -10.73 -8.58
CA HIS A 80 -3.63 -9.48 -8.62
C HIS A 80 -4.45 -8.35 -9.27
N ASP A 81 -5.05 -8.59 -10.43
CA ASP A 81 -5.87 -7.61 -11.13
C ASP A 81 -7.10 -7.21 -10.32
N TYR A 82 -7.76 -8.19 -9.67
CA TYR A 82 -8.86 -7.89 -8.75
C TYR A 82 -8.43 -7.00 -7.59
N LEU A 83 -7.27 -7.27 -6.99
CA LEU A 83 -6.78 -6.45 -5.89
C LEU A 83 -6.38 -5.05 -6.38
N LYS A 84 -5.73 -4.95 -7.53
CA LYS A 84 -5.32 -3.68 -8.15
C LYS A 84 -6.52 -2.75 -8.37
N GLU A 85 -7.59 -3.27 -8.94
CA GLU A 85 -8.81 -2.49 -9.19
C GLU A 85 -9.50 -2.05 -7.88
N VAL A 86 -9.48 -2.91 -6.85
CA VAL A 86 -10.09 -2.60 -5.56
C VAL A 86 -9.25 -1.61 -4.75
N ALA A 87 -7.91 -1.71 -4.84
CA ALA A 87 -6.96 -0.94 -4.05
C ALA A 87 -7.12 0.58 -4.21
N VAL A 88 -7.51 1.04 -5.41
CA VAL A 88 -7.80 2.46 -5.69
C VAL A 88 -8.82 3.06 -4.72
N GLY A 89 -9.85 2.27 -4.34
CA GLY A 89 -10.90 2.72 -3.42
C GLY A 89 -10.52 2.71 -1.94
N PHE A 90 -9.31 2.27 -1.61
CA PHE A 90 -8.85 1.99 -0.24
C PHE A 90 -7.42 2.50 0.03
N ILE A 91 -6.87 3.33 -0.86
CA ILE A 91 -5.50 3.84 -0.82
C ILE A 91 -5.17 4.62 0.48
N ASN A 92 -6.19 5.24 1.08
CA ASN A 92 -6.00 6.06 2.28
C ASN A 92 -5.92 5.21 3.55
N GLU A 93 -6.52 4.03 3.53
CA GLU A 93 -6.69 3.17 4.69
C GLU A 93 -5.78 1.93 4.68
N TYR A 94 -5.33 1.51 3.49
CA TYR A 94 -4.51 0.32 3.31
C TYR A 94 -3.20 0.60 2.58
N LEU A 95 -2.20 -0.19 2.93
CA LEU A 95 -1.03 -0.51 2.11
C LEU A 95 -1.26 -1.88 1.47
N PHE A 96 -0.93 -2.04 0.19
CA PHE A 96 -1.15 -3.28 -0.54
C PHE A 96 0.18 -3.91 -0.92
N PHE A 97 0.33 -5.20 -0.61
CA PHE A 97 1.52 -5.96 -0.91
C PHE A 97 1.18 -7.29 -1.55
N GLU A 98 2.05 -7.75 -2.45
CA GLU A 98 2.09 -9.13 -2.92
C GLU A 98 3.25 -9.85 -2.23
N VAL A 99 2.96 -11.04 -1.72
CA VAL A 99 3.91 -11.83 -0.93
C VAL A 99 3.95 -13.24 -1.47
N GLU A 100 5.14 -13.71 -1.84
CA GLU A 100 5.34 -15.12 -2.16
C GLU A 100 5.38 -15.95 -0.88
N LEU A 101 4.58 -17.01 -0.82
CA LEU A 101 4.42 -17.86 0.38
C LEU A 101 5.75 -18.41 0.89
N GLU A 102 6.66 -18.76 -0.02
CA GLU A 102 7.94 -19.40 0.30
C GLU A 102 8.99 -18.40 0.83
N CYS A 103 8.74 -17.10 0.66
CA CYS A 103 9.57 -16.05 1.24
C CYS A 103 9.27 -15.78 2.72
N ASN A 104 8.20 -16.34 3.28
CA ASN A 104 7.82 -16.13 4.67
C ASN A 104 7.17 -17.39 5.28
N SER A 105 7.96 -18.15 6.05
CA SER A 105 7.52 -19.40 6.68
C SER A 105 6.28 -19.27 7.60
N GLU A 106 6.04 -18.10 8.19
CA GLU A 106 4.84 -17.85 8.99
C GLU A 106 3.58 -17.87 8.11
N LEU A 107 3.68 -17.25 6.92
CA LEU A 107 2.60 -17.15 5.94
C LEU A 107 2.40 -18.42 5.13
N GLU A 108 3.46 -19.21 4.93
CA GLU A 108 3.41 -20.50 4.22
C GLU A 108 2.38 -21.45 4.84
N THR A 109 2.25 -21.44 6.16
CA THR A 109 1.28 -22.28 6.88
C THR A 109 -0.17 -21.84 6.68
N LEU A 110 -0.41 -20.60 6.24
CA LEU A 110 -1.73 -19.99 6.16
C LEU A 110 -2.46 -20.28 4.85
N ALA A 111 -1.72 -20.53 3.77
CA ALA A 111 -2.33 -20.81 2.49
C ALA A 111 -1.44 -21.68 1.61
N LYS A 112 -2.04 -22.67 0.94
CA LYS A 112 -1.39 -23.49 -0.11
C LYS A 112 -1.65 -22.98 -1.54
N LYS A 113 -2.46 -21.91 -1.64
CA LYS A 113 -2.95 -21.29 -2.87
C LYS A 113 -3.02 -19.78 -2.64
N SER A 114 -3.28 -19.02 -3.71
CA SER A 114 -3.47 -17.58 -3.59
C SER A 114 -4.51 -17.23 -2.53
N ALA A 115 -4.20 -16.25 -1.68
CA ALA A 115 -5.06 -15.84 -0.58
C ALA A 115 -4.92 -14.35 -0.30
N LEU A 116 -5.97 -13.72 0.22
CA LEU A 116 -5.92 -12.32 0.67
C LEU A 116 -5.99 -12.28 2.20
N LEU A 117 -5.07 -11.55 2.82
CA LEU A 117 -5.05 -11.31 4.26
C LEU A 117 -5.06 -9.82 4.55
N VAL A 118 -5.64 -9.45 5.68
CA VAL A 118 -5.51 -8.11 6.26
C VAL A 118 -4.73 -8.22 7.56
N TYR A 119 -3.59 -7.53 7.65
CA TYR A 119 -2.81 -7.39 8.87
C TYR A 119 -3.13 -6.07 9.56
N HIS A 120 -3.38 -6.14 10.87
CA HIS A 120 -3.71 -5.02 11.74
C HIS A 120 -2.48 -4.71 12.62
N PRO A 121 -1.72 -3.64 12.33
CA PRO A 121 -0.44 -3.40 13.02
C PRO A 121 -0.59 -3.06 14.49
N ARG A 122 -1.75 -2.50 14.91
CA ARG A 122 -2.00 -2.17 16.32
C ARG A 122 -2.17 -3.38 17.21
N THR A 123 -2.77 -4.45 16.70
CA THR A 123 -3.03 -5.69 17.46
C THR A 123 -2.06 -6.80 17.09
N SER A 124 -1.20 -6.59 16.09
CA SER A 124 -0.32 -7.59 15.50
C SER A 124 -1.07 -8.86 15.07
N GLN A 125 -2.34 -8.72 14.67
CA GLN A 125 -3.19 -9.81 14.22
C GLN A 125 -3.48 -9.71 12.73
N TYR A 126 -3.74 -10.85 12.10
CA TYR A 126 -4.24 -10.90 10.73
C TYR A 126 -5.57 -11.63 10.64
N VAL A 127 -6.33 -11.28 9.60
CA VAL A 127 -7.56 -11.95 9.21
C VAL A 127 -7.39 -12.43 7.78
N ALA A 128 -7.63 -13.72 7.53
CA ALA A 128 -7.58 -14.31 6.20
C ALA A 128 -8.97 -14.37 5.55
N LEU A 129 -9.02 -14.08 4.25
CA LEU A 129 -10.24 -14.25 3.48
C LEU A 129 -10.53 -15.74 3.24
N LYS A 130 -11.62 -16.25 3.80
CA LYS A 130 -12.04 -17.66 3.70
C LYS A 130 -12.99 -17.97 2.53
N ALA A 131 -13.05 -17.11 1.52
CA ALA A 131 -13.97 -17.24 0.40
C ALA A 131 -13.21 -17.22 -0.94
N LYS A 132 -13.89 -17.62 -2.02
CA LYS A 132 -13.31 -17.59 -3.37
C LYS A 132 -12.88 -16.16 -3.71
N LEU A 133 -11.65 -16.04 -4.23
CA LEU A 133 -11.09 -14.77 -4.67
C LEU A 133 -11.92 -14.22 -5.82
N SER A 134 -12.43 -13.02 -5.62
CA SER A 134 -13.13 -12.24 -6.64
C SER A 134 -13.04 -10.77 -6.24
N LYS A 135 -13.17 -9.88 -7.23
CA LYS A 135 -13.24 -8.43 -6.99
C LYS A 135 -14.27 -8.07 -5.91
N THR A 136 -15.48 -8.63 -6.01
CA THR A 136 -16.57 -8.37 -5.07
C THR A 136 -16.24 -8.87 -3.66
N THR A 137 -15.60 -10.04 -3.56
CA THR A 137 -15.19 -10.59 -2.26
C THR A 137 -14.13 -9.71 -1.61
N PHE A 138 -13.13 -9.25 -2.38
CA PHE A 138 -12.06 -8.38 -1.88
C PHE A 138 -12.61 -7.06 -1.36
N GLN A 139 -13.47 -6.40 -2.13
CA GLN A 139 -14.08 -5.14 -1.72
C GLN A 139 -14.90 -5.27 -0.43
N LYS A 140 -15.72 -6.33 -0.32
CA LYS A 140 -16.49 -6.61 0.91
C LYS A 140 -15.57 -6.89 2.10
N PHE A 141 -14.52 -7.66 1.88
CA PHE A 141 -13.57 -8.06 2.92
C PHE A 141 -12.79 -6.87 3.49
N LEU A 142 -12.23 -6.01 2.63
CA LEU A 142 -11.52 -4.80 3.03
C LEU A 142 -12.44 -3.82 3.77
N LYS A 143 -13.67 -3.63 3.27
CA LYS A 143 -14.66 -2.77 3.91
C LYS A 143 -15.06 -3.27 5.30
N ALA A 144 -15.28 -4.57 5.46
CA ALA A 144 -15.62 -5.18 6.76
C ALA A 144 -14.50 -4.97 7.78
N ASN A 145 -13.25 -5.21 7.37
CA ASN A 145 -12.10 -5.00 8.26
C ASN A 145 -11.94 -3.54 8.68
N LEU A 146 -12.32 -2.55 7.87
CA LEU A 146 -12.32 -1.14 8.32
C LEU A 146 -13.39 -0.84 9.37
N ALA A 147 -14.58 -1.46 9.25
CA ALA A 147 -15.68 -1.24 10.18
C ALA A 147 -15.34 -1.76 11.60
N ASP A 148 -14.63 -2.89 11.70
CA ASP A 148 -14.23 -3.46 12.99
C ASP A 148 -13.23 -2.58 13.77
N SER A 149 -12.43 -1.76 13.08
CA SER A 149 -11.52 -0.81 13.75
C SER A 149 -12.20 0.41 14.38
N LYS A 150 -13.49 0.66 14.13
CA LYS A 150 -14.22 1.70 14.85
C LYS A 150 -14.73 1.24 16.22
N LYS A 151 -14.58 -0.05 16.54
CA LYS A 151 -15.04 -0.68 17.80
C LYS A 151 -13.90 -1.11 18.73
N LEU A 152 -12.66 -1.04 18.27
CA LEU A 152 -11.42 -1.36 18.99
C LEU A 152 -10.69 -0.08 19.37
#